data_AF-A0AAP2DZ21-F1
#
_entry.id   AF-A0AAP2DZ21-F1
#
_cell.length_a   1.000
_cell.length_b   1.000
_cell.length_c   1.000
_cell.angle_alpha   90.00
_cell.angle_beta   90.00
_cell.angle_gamma   90.00
#
_symmetry.space_group_name_H-M   'P 1'
#
loop_
_entity.id
_entity.type
_entity.pdbx_description
1 polymer ?
#
loop_
_entity_poly.entity_id
_entity_poly.type
_entity_poly.pdbx_seq_one_letter_code
_entity_poly.pdbx_strand_id
1 'polypeptide(L)'
;MELDNLKEIWQEESKALEARIAVNENIIRKMNLDKTVGEFDILVKRSLLGRNLALVYCFISVVLAARAYNDLAYSVPALLAGGAMLWSFISHLAITRPAYDQLSVVALQKLICAFRIHTAENAVYDIAIVSGWLLTLLPLMLKVTQGVAIYSNTSYTMLFFGSSIVVIVLIAAFSRIAYGQYNQKLKEAEAQLNTILEFEK
;
A
#
# COMPACT_ATOMS: atom_id res chain seq x y z
N MET A 1 -40.40 48.47 24.05
CA MET A 1 -39.53 47.28 24.12
C MET A 1 -38.21 47.77 24.67
N GLU A 2 -37.92 47.42 25.93
CA GLU A 2 -36.79 47.98 26.68
C GLU A 2 -35.47 47.44 26.14
N LEU A 3 -34.45 48.30 26.10
CA LEU A 3 -33.12 48.02 25.55
C LEU A 3 -32.52 46.71 26.11
N ASP A 4 -32.85 46.39 27.36
CA ASP A 4 -32.41 45.19 28.05
C ASP A 4 -33.00 43.90 27.44
N ASN A 5 -34.24 43.94 26.98
CA ASN A 5 -34.92 42.81 26.34
C ASN A 5 -34.28 42.50 24.97
N LEU A 6 -33.86 43.54 24.25
CA LEU A 6 -33.09 43.41 23.00
C LEU A 6 -31.69 42.81 23.23
N LYS A 7 -31.07 43.15 24.37
CA LYS A 7 -29.75 42.65 24.75
C LYS A 7 -29.80 41.17 25.16
N GLU A 8 -30.85 40.76 25.85
CA GLU A 8 -31.12 39.36 26.18
C GLU A 8 -31.32 38.51 24.93
N ILE A 9 -32.21 38.93 24.03
CA ILE A 9 -32.46 38.23 22.75
C ILE A 9 -31.18 38.10 21.93
N TRP A 10 -30.36 39.16 21.86
CA TRP A 10 -29.10 39.13 21.13
C TRP A 10 -28.07 38.16 21.74
N GLN A 11 -27.97 38.09 23.07
CA GLN A 11 -27.09 37.12 23.74
C GLN A 11 -27.56 35.68 23.53
N GLU A 12 -28.88 35.46 23.53
CA GLU A 12 -29.47 34.15 23.29
C GLU A 12 -29.24 33.68 21.84
N GLU A 13 -29.44 34.56 20.85
CA GLU A 13 -29.10 34.28 19.45
C GLU A 13 -27.60 34.03 19.27
N SER A 14 -26.73 34.81 19.90
CA SER A 14 -25.28 34.62 19.82
C SER A 14 -24.86 33.24 20.35
N LYS A 15 -25.40 32.82 21.50
CA LYS A 15 -25.14 31.49 22.06
C LYS A 15 -25.69 30.38 21.17
N ALA A 16 -26.89 30.56 20.63
CA ALA A 16 -27.50 29.59 19.70
C ALA A 16 -26.68 29.47 18.40
N LEU A 17 -26.13 30.59 17.91
CA LEU A 17 -25.26 30.63 16.74
C LEU A 17 -23.93 29.92 17.02
N GLU A 18 -23.27 30.19 18.16
CA GLU A 18 -22.05 29.49 18.59
C GLU A 18 -22.28 27.98 18.72
N ALA A 19 -23.40 27.57 19.32
CA ALA A 19 -23.74 26.15 19.44
C ALA A 19 -23.93 25.49 18.06
N ARG A 20 -24.59 26.17 17.11
CA ARG A 20 -24.75 25.67 15.73
C ARG A 20 -23.42 25.60 14.99
N ILE A 21 -22.56 26.62 15.15
CA ILE A 21 -21.22 26.64 14.55
C ILE A 21 -20.39 25.47 15.09
N ALA A 22 -20.37 25.27 16.40
CA ALA A 22 -19.64 24.16 17.03
C ALA A 22 -20.14 22.79 16.55
N VAL A 23 -21.45 22.60 16.44
CA VAL A 23 -22.04 21.36 15.89
C VAL A 23 -21.65 21.17 14.42
N ASN A 24 -21.78 22.20 13.59
CA ASN A 24 -21.42 22.13 12.18
C ASN A 24 -19.93 21.85 11.98
N GLU A 25 -19.06 22.49 12.74
CA GLU A 25 -17.62 22.24 12.72
C GLU A 25 -17.31 20.78 13.09
N ASN A 26 -17.97 20.26 14.13
CA ASN A 26 -17.80 18.88 14.56
C ASN A 26 -18.29 17.88 13.50
N ILE A 27 -19.41 18.17 12.83
CA ILE A 27 -19.95 17.36 11.72
C ILE A 27 -19.00 17.42 10.51
N ILE A 28 -18.52 18.60 10.11
CA ILE A 28 -17.58 18.78 8.99
C ILE A 28 -16.28 18.04 9.27
N ARG A 29 -15.75 18.15 10.50
CA ARG A 29 -14.56 17.44 10.95
C ARG A 29 -14.76 15.93 10.87
N LYS A 30 -15.92 15.43 11.31
CA LYS A 30 -16.28 14.01 11.25
C LYS A 30 -16.40 13.51 9.81
N MET A 31 -17.06 14.26 8.92
CA MET A 31 -17.18 13.90 7.50
C MET A 31 -15.83 13.88 6.78
N ASN A 32 -14.96 14.86 7.04
CA ASN A 32 -13.62 14.89 6.46
C ASN A 32 -12.73 13.76 7.00
N LEU A 33 -12.83 13.47 8.31
CA LEU A 33 -12.18 12.31 8.91
C LEU A 33 -12.68 11.01 8.29
N ASP A 34 -13.99 10.79 8.17
CA ASP A 34 -14.57 9.57 7.60
C ASP A 34 -14.10 9.35 6.15
N LYS A 35 -14.06 10.41 5.34
CA LYS A 35 -13.53 10.33 3.97
C LYS A 35 -12.04 9.98 3.95
N THR A 36 -11.23 10.64 4.80
CA THR A 36 -9.78 10.43 4.88
C THR A 36 -9.45 9.03 5.40
N VAL A 37 -10.15 8.58 6.42
CA VAL A 37 -10.10 7.23 6.97
C VAL A 37 -10.50 6.22 5.90
N GLY A 38 -11.55 6.47 5.14
CA GLY A 38 -11.99 5.59 4.05
C GLY A 38 -10.91 5.43 2.96
N GLU A 39 -10.35 6.54 2.45
CA GLU A 39 -9.28 6.47 1.44
C GLU A 39 -8.02 5.79 1.98
N PHE A 40 -7.63 6.09 3.22
CA PHE A 40 -6.46 5.48 3.84
C PHE A 40 -6.66 3.99 4.18
N ASP A 41 -7.85 3.58 4.65
CA ASP A 41 -8.20 2.18 4.93
C ASP A 41 -8.16 1.33 3.65
N ILE A 42 -8.52 1.88 2.49
CA ILE A 42 -8.35 1.20 1.20
C ILE A 42 -6.87 0.92 0.92
N LEU A 43 -5.98 1.89 1.18
CA LEU A 43 -4.53 1.71 0.99
C LEU A 43 -3.96 0.66 1.95
N VAL A 44 -4.33 0.73 3.22
CA VAL A 44 -3.92 -0.24 4.24
C VAL A 44 -4.42 -1.64 3.88
N LYS A 45 -5.70 -1.79 3.48
CA LYS A 45 -6.26 -3.07 3.02
C LYS A 45 -5.51 -3.64 1.83
N ARG A 46 -5.18 -2.82 0.83
CA ARG A 46 -4.40 -3.27 -0.33
C ARG A 46 -2.99 -3.71 0.06
N SER A 47 -2.34 -2.99 0.97
CA SER A 47 -1.03 -3.36 1.47
C SER A 47 -1.05 -4.66 2.28
N LEU A 48 -2.05 -4.83 3.18
CA LEU A 48 -2.27 -6.09 3.91
C LEU A 48 -2.53 -7.27 2.98
N LEU A 49 -3.30 -7.05 1.91
CA LEU A 49 -3.57 -8.07 0.89
C LEU A 49 -2.26 -8.43 0.16
N GLY A 50 -1.47 -7.45 -0.26
CA GLY A 50 -0.16 -7.67 -0.88
C GLY A 50 0.79 -8.47 0.01
N ARG A 51 0.87 -8.11 1.29
CA ARG A 51 1.62 -8.88 2.30
C ARG A 51 1.16 -10.33 2.35
N ASN A 52 -0.13 -10.58 2.54
CA ASN A 52 -0.65 -11.94 2.66
C ASN A 52 -0.45 -12.76 1.38
N LEU A 53 -0.54 -12.12 0.20
CA LEU A 53 -0.24 -12.76 -1.08
C LEU A 53 1.23 -13.18 -1.18
N ALA A 54 2.19 -12.40 -0.64
CA ALA A 54 3.60 -12.78 -0.63
C ALA A 54 3.82 -14.13 0.08
N LEU A 55 3.11 -14.38 1.18
CA LEU A 55 3.14 -15.67 1.88
C LEU A 55 2.58 -16.81 1.02
N VAL A 56 1.46 -16.59 0.33
CA VAL A 56 0.88 -17.57 -0.60
C VAL A 56 1.85 -17.89 -1.74
N TYR A 57 2.49 -16.86 -2.31
CA TYR A 57 3.49 -17.01 -3.37
C TYR A 57 4.74 -17.74 -2.91
N CYS A 58 5.17 -17.53 -1.65
CA CYS A 58 6.23 -18.32 -1.02
C CYS A 58 5.86 -19.82 -0.99
N PHE A 59 4.65 -20.16 -0.54
CA PHE A 59 4.19 -21.56 -0.53
C PHE A 59 4.16 -22.17 -1.93
N ILE A 60 3.66 -21.44 -2.93
CA ILE A 60 3.64 -21.91 -4.32
C ILE A 60 5.07 -22.19 -4.82
N SER A 61 6.02 -21.29 -4.54
CA SER A 61 7.42 -21.49 -4.89
C SER A 61 8.00 -22.76 -4.30
N VAL A 62 7.75 -23.02 -3.01
CA VAL A 62 8.24 -24.23 -2.32
C VAL A 62 7.63 -25.49 -2.92
N VAL A 63 6.32 -25.51 -3.15
CA VAL A 63 5.62 -26.67 -3.73
C VAL A 63 6.13 -26.98 -5.14
N LEU A 64 6.30 -25.96 -5.99
CA LEU A 64 6.79 -26.15 -7.35
C LEU A 64 8.26 -26.56 -7.37
N ALA A 65 9.09 -25.97 -6.51
CA ALA A 65 10.49 -26.36 -6.39
C ALA A 65 10.63 -27.82 -5.94
N ALA A 66 9.79 -28.28 -5.01
CA ALA A 66 9.75 -29.68 -4.57
C ALA A 66 9.36 -30.63 -5.72
N ARG A 67 8.43 -30.23 -6.60
CA ARG A 67 8.07 -31.02 -7.79
C ARG A 67 9.17 -31.09 -8.84
N ALA A 68 10.01 -30.06 -8.93
CA ALA A 68 11.15 -30.01 -9.84
C ALA A 68 12.50 -30.25 -9.13
N TYR A 69 12.52 -31.03 -8.05
CA TYR A 69 13.72 -31.22 -7.23
C TYR A 69 14.92 -31.81 -8.02
N ASN A 70 14.64 -32.63 -9.04
CA ASN A 70 15.66 -33.20 -9.93
C ASN A 70 16.31 -32.15 -10.86
N ASP A 71 15.67 -31.00 -11.03
CA ASP A 71 16.07 -29.97 -11.97
C ASP A 71 16.51 -28.70 -11.22
N LEU A 72 17.73 -28.76 -10.68
CA LEU A 72 18.32 -27.70 -9.85
C LEU A 72 18.33 -26.33 -10.51
N ALA A 73 18.44 -26.27 -11.84
CA ALA A 73 18.39 -25.03 -12.61
C ALA A 73 17.04 -24.28 -12.48
N TYR A 74 15.97 -24.97 -12.08
CA TYR A 74 14.63 -24.40 -11.90
C TYR A 74 14.22 -24.32 -10.42
N SER A 75 14.55 -25.35 -9.64
CA SER A 75 14.16 -25.42 -8.22
C SER A 75 14.92 -24.45 -7.33
N VAL A 76 16.24 -24.26 -7.55
CA VAL A 76 17.05 -23.34 -6.73
C VAL A 76 16.60 -21.88 -6.88
N PRO A 77 16.45 -21.32 -8.11
CA PRO A 77 15.96 -19.95 -8.26
C PRO A 77 14.55 -19.75 -7.68
N ALA A 78 13.67 -20.74 -7.79
CA ALA A 78 12.33 -20.67 -7.23
C ALA A 78 12.33 -20.65 -5.70
N LEU A 79 13.21 -21.41 -5.04
CA LEU A 79 13.38 -21.35 -3.58
C LEU A 79 13.93 -20.00 -3.13
N LEU A 80 14.93 -19.44 -3.84
CA LEU A 80 15.45 -18.10 -3.54
C LEU A 80 14.37 -17.04 -3.69
N ALA A 81 13.56 -17.11 -4.75
CA ALA A 81 12.43 -16.21 -4.94
C ALA A 81 11.34 -16.40 -3.87
N GLY A 82 11.06 -17.64 -3.47
CA GLY A 82 10.15 -17.93 -2.35
C GLY A 82 10.66 -17.35 -1.03
N GLY A 83 11.97 -17.43 -0.77
CA GLY A 83 12.61 -16.80 0.38
C GLY A 83 12.51 -15.27 0.34
N ALA A 84 12.71 -14.66 -0.83
CA ALA A 84 12.52 -13.22 -1.01
C ALA A 84 11.07 -12.78 -0.76
N MET A 85 10.08 -13.59 -1.17
CA MET A 85 8.67 -13.36 -0.85
C MET A 85 8.38 -13.48 0.65
N LEU A 86 9.00 -14.43 1.34
CA LEU A 86 8.92 -14.54 2.80
C LEU A 86 9.52 -13.32 3.49
N TRP A 87 10.66 -12.83 3.00
CA TRP A 87 11.26 -11.60 3.50
C TRP A 87 10.33 -10.40 3.32
N SER A 88 9.70 -10.24 2.15
CA SER A 88 8.70 -9.20 1.89
C SER A 88 7.50 -9.31 2.85
N PHE A 89 7.03 -10.53 3.16
CA PHE A 89 6.00 -10.72 4.18
C PHE A 89 6.44 -10.19 5.56
N ILE A 90 7.67 -10.55 5.98
CA ILE A 90 8.22 -10.16 7.28
C ILE A 90 8.44 -8.64 7.36
N SER A 91 8.99 -8.01 6.32
CA SER A 91 9.24 -6.55 6.30
C SER A 91 7.95 -5.73 6.40
N HIS A 92 6.81 -6.28 5.96
CA HIS A 92 5.50 -5.65 6.04
C HIS A 92 4.66 -6.08 7.26
N LEU A 93 5.22 -6.81 8.23
CA LEU A 93 4.53 -7.17 9.48
C LEU A 93 4.15 -5.94 10.31
N ALA A 94 4.94 -4.86 10.24
CA ALA A 94 4.66 -3.61 10.93
C ALA A 94 3.36 -2.93 10.47
N ILE A 95 2.87 -3.26 9.27
CA ILE A 95 1.62 -2.72 8.73
C ILE A 95 0.45 -3.42 9.41
N THR A 96 -0.24 -2.68 10.28
CA THR A 96 -1.45 -3.15 10.96
C THR A 96 -2.59 -2.19 10.69
N ARG A 97 -3.82 -2.71 10.77
CA ARG A 97 -5.01 -1.87 10.60
C ARG A 97 -5.16 -0.99 11.86
N PRO A 98 -5.19 0.34 11.74
CA PRO A 98 -5.36 1.23 12.88
C PRO A 98 -6.77 1.14 13.49
N ALA A 99 -6.88 1.40 14.79
CA ALA A 99 -8.14 1.65 15.47
C ALA A 99 -8.59 3.11 15.24
N TYR A 100 -9.30 3.33 14.12
CA TYR A 100 -9.68 4.68 13.66
C TYR A 100 -10.62 5.43 14.61
N ASP A 101 -11.41 4.70 15.40
CA ASP A 101 -12.37 5.20 16.38
C ASP A 101 -11.72 5.92 17.58
N GLN A 102 -10.43 5.70 17.81
CA GLN A 102 -9.70 6.22 18.97
C GLN A 102 -8.60 7.23 18.59
N LEU A 103 -8.42 7.50 17.29
CA LEU A 103 -7.34 8.34 16.79
C LEU A 103 -7.76 9.81 16.68
N SER A 104 -6.91 10.71 17.20
CA SER A 104 -7.04 12.14 16.90
C SER A 104 -6.67 12.42 15.43
N VAL A 105 -7.13 13.55 14.88
CA VAL A 105 -6.77 13.98 13.51
C VAL A 105 -5.25 14.00 13.30
N VAL A 106 -4.51 14.54 14.28
CA VAL A 106 -3.05 14.64 14.25
C VAL A 106 -2.41 13.26 14.29
N ALA A 107 -2.93 12.33 15.11
CA ALA A 107 -2.44 10.96 15.16
C ALA A 107 -2.69 10.20 13.85
N LEU A 108 -3.87 10.38 13.24
CA LEU A 108 -4.19 9.83 11.92
C LEU A 108 -3.23 10.35 10.84
N GLN A 109 -2.96 11.65 10.81
CA GLN A 109 -2.01 12.24 9.86
C GLN A 109 -0.57 11.75 10.06
N LYS A 110 -0.11 11.62 11.31
CA LYS A 110 1.21 11.01 11.62
C LYS A 110 1.29 9.57 11.11
N LEU A 111 0.21 8.81 11.25
CA LEU A 111 0.14 7.42 10.78
C LEU A 111 0.16 7.35 9.24
N ILE A 112 -0.58 8.22 8.57
CA ILE A 112 -0.54 8.37 7.10
C ILE A 112 0.88 8.68 6.61
N CYS A 113 1.58 9.60 7.30
CA CYS A 113 2.96 9.97 6.97
C CYS A 113 3.93 8.80 7.15
N ALA A 114 3.87 8.11 8.30
CA ALA A 114 4.69 6.92 8.57
C ALA A 114 4.44 5.82 7.53
N PHE A 115 3.18 5.58 7.17
CA PHE A 115 2.81 4.63 6.12
C PHE A 115 3.40 5.02 4.76
N ARG A 116 3.40 6.31 4.41
CA ARG A 116 4.01 6.80 3.16
C ARG A 116 5.51 6.55 3.13
N ILE A 117 6.23 6.90 4.20
CA ILE A 117 7.69 6.71 4.30
C ILE A 117 8.01 5.22 4.11
N HIS A 118 7.35 4.35 4.88
CA HIS A 118 7.53 2.90 4.77
C HIS A 118 7.22 2.37 3.38
N THR A 119 6.14 2.84 2.75
CA THR A 119 5.75 2.42 1.40
C THR A 119 6.74 2.91 0.34
N ALA A 120 7.25 4.13 0.46
CA ALA A 120 8.20 4.71 -0.49
C ALA A 120 9.57 4.03 -0.42
N GLU A 121 10.05 3.74 0.79
CA GLU A 121 11.32 3.02 1.01
C GLU A 121 11.26 1.59 0.49
N ASN A 122 10.12 0.92 0.67
CA ASN A 122 9.97 -0.48 0.27
C ASN A 122 9.45 -0.70 -1.16
N ALA A 123 8.92 0.33 -1.84
CA ALA A 123 8.32 0.17 -3.18
C ALA A 123 9.29 -0.43 -4.21
N VAL A 124 10.54 0.04 -4.25
CA VAL A 124 11.54 -0.47 -5.20
C VAL A 124 11.86 -1.94 -4.91
N TYR A 125 11.98 -2.30 -3.63
CA TYR A 125 12.24 -3.68 -3.21
C TYR A 125 11.05 -4.59 -3.52
N ASP A 126 9.82 -4.15 -3.24
CA ASP A 126 8.60 -4.93 -3.53
C ASP A 126 8.47 -5.20 -5.03
N ILE A 127 8.70 -4.19 -5.88
CA ILE A 127 8.70 -4.36 -7.34
C ILE A 127 9.79 -5.34 -7.78
N ALA A 128 11.00 -5.22 -7.24
CA ALA A 128 12.12 -6.09 -7.59
C ALA A 128 11.86 -7.55 -7.18
N ILE A 129 11.34 -7.77 -5.97
CA ILE A 129 11.00 -9.10 -5.44
C ILE A 129 9.90 -9.73 -6.29
N VAL A 130 8.82 -9.01 -6.58
CA VAL A 130 7.72 -9.50 -7.43
C VAL A 130 8.22 -9.82 -8.84
N SER A 131 9.04 -8.95 -9.43
CA SER A 131 9.59 -9.17 -10.77
C SER A 131 10.52 -10.38 -10.80
N GLY A 132 11.43 -10.50 -9.84
CA GLY A 132 12.35 -11.65 -9.73
C GLY A 132 11.60 -12.96 -9.49
N TRP A 133 10.54 -12.93 -8.69
CA TRP A 133 9.67 -14.09 -8.50
C TRP A 133 8.97 -14.51 -9.79
N LEU A 134 8.45 -13.56 -10.57
CA LEU A 134 7.80 -13.85 -11.84
C LEU A 134 8.78 -14.51 -12.83
N LEU A 135 10.01 -14.01 -12.91
CA LEU A 135 11.06 -14.54 -13.80
C LEU A 135 11.54 -15.93 -13.42
N THR A 136 11.45 -16.30 -12.14
CA THR A 136 11.90 -17.62 -11.67
C THR A 136 10.77 -18.65 -11.68
N LEU A 137 9.55 -18.22 -11.36
CA LEU A 137 8.42 -19.12 -11.26
C LEU A 137 7.80 -19.47 -12.62
N LEU A 138 7.76 -18.53 -13.55
CA LEU A 138 7.17 -18.73 -14.88
C LEU A 138 7.87 -19.83 -15.70
N PRO A 139 9.22 -19.89 -15.81
CA PRO A 139 9.90 -20.99 -16.47
C PRO A 139 9.72 -22.33 -15.73
N LEU A 140 9.68 -22.30 -14.40
CA LEU A 140 9.41 -23.50 -13.59
C LEU A 140 7.99 -24.03 -13.81
N MET A 141 6.99 -23.15 -13.85
CA MET A 141 5.60 -23.51 -14.12
C MET A 141 5.44 -24.16 -15.49
N LEU A 142 6.03 -23.56 -16.53
CA LEU A 142 6.00 -24.12 -17.89
C LEU A 142 6.65 -25.50 -17.96
N LYS A 143 7.74 -25.71 -17.20
CA LYS A 143 8.38 -27.02 -17.10
C LYS A 143 7.50 -28.05 -16.38
N VAL A 144 6.97 -27.71 -15.21
CA VAL A 144 6.20 -28.65 -14.38
C VAL A 144 4.83 -28.99 -15.00
N THR A 145 4.19 -28.04 -15.69
CA THR A 145 2.83 -28.23 -16.22
C THR A 145 2.80 -28.65 -17.69
N GLN A 146 3.73 -28.16 -18.51
CA GLN A 146 3.74 -28.40 -19.97
C GLN A 146 4.97 -29.20 -20.44
N GLY A 147 5.90 -29.55 -19.53
CA GLY A 147 7.13 -30.26 -19.88
C GLY A 147 8.13 -29.42 -20.68
N VAL A 148 7.93 -28.11 -20.80
CA VAL A 148 8.76 -27.23 -21.63
C VAL A 148 10.05 -26.87 -20.88
N ALA A 149 11.17 -27.46 -21.31
CA ALA A 149 12.48 -27.17 -20.76
C ALA A 149 13.11 -25.91 -21.39
N ILE A 150 12.69 -24.74 -20.90
CA ILE A 150 13.17 -23.43 -21.40
C ILE A 150 14.70 -23.33 -21.47
N TYR A 151 15.43 -23.72 -20.41
CA TYR A 151 16.88 -23.60 -20.29
C TYR A 151 17.66 -24.66 -21.08
N SER A 152 16.99 -25.70 -21.57
CA SER A 152 17.62 -26.74 -22.40
C SER A 152 17.62 -26.40 -23.89
N ASN A 153 16.82 -25.41 -24.31
CA ASN A 153 16.69 -25.00 -25.70
C ASN A 153 17.05 -23.50 -25.85
N THR A 154 18.09 -23.22 -26.64
CA THR A 154 18.59 -21.86 -26.87
C THR A 154 17.53 -20.91 -27.43
N SER A 155 16.65 -21.38 -28.33
CA SER A 155 15.58 -20.56 -28.90
C SER A 155 14.52 -20.19 -27.87
N TYR A 156 14.10 -21.15 -27.03
CA TYR A 156 13.16 -20.87 -25.93
C TYR A 156 13.78 -19.99 -24.86
N THR A 157 15.07 -20.16 -24.59
CA THR A 157 15.83 -19.30 -23.67
C THR A 157 15.88 -17.86 -24.18
N MET A 158 16.21 -17.64 -25.45
CA MET A 158 16.24 -16.28 -26.03
C MET A 158 14.85 -15.63 -26.05
N LEU A 159 13.81 -16.36 -26.43
CA LEU A 159 12.42 -15.86 -26.39
C LEU A 159 11.98 -15.50 -24.97
N PHE A 160 12.36 -16.33 -23.99
CA PHE A 160 12.07 -16.08 -22.58
C PHE A 160 12.76 -14.81 -22.08
N PHE A 161 14.06 -14.63 -22.33
CA PHE A 161 14.76 -13.40 -21.92
C PHE A 161 14.22 -12.16 -22.65
N GLY A 162 13.94 -12.25 -23.95
CA GLY A 162 13.36 -11.15 -24.72
C GLY A 162 11.99 -10.72 -24.19
N SER A 163 11.09 -11.67 -23.95
CA SER A 163 9.76 -11.38 -23.38
C SER A 163 9.83 -10.90 -21.93
N SER A 164 10.78 -11.41 -21.14
CA SER A 164 11.01 -11.01 -19.75
C SER A 164 11.35 -9.52 -19.63
N ILE A 165 12.20 -8.99 -20.52
CA ILE A 165 12.55 -7.56 -20.54
C ILE A 165 11.29 -6.70 -20.74
N VAL A 166 10.45 -7.08 -21.70
CA VAL A 166 9.20 -6.36 -21.98
C VAL A 166 8.27 -6.38 -20.76
N VAL A 167 8.12 -7.54 -20.11
CA VAL A 167 7.29 -7.69 -18.91
C VAL A 167 7.82 -6.82 -17.76
N ILE A 168 9.13 -6.81 -17.51
CA ILE A 168 9.74 -5.98 -16.45
C ILE A 168 9.51 -4.49 -16.74
N VAL A 169 9.69 -4.05 -17.98
CA VAL A 169 9.45 -2.65 -18.37
C VAL A 169 7.98 -2.26 -18.15
N LEU A 170 7.04 -3.14 -18.52
CA LEU A 170 5.62 -2.93 -18.28
C LEU A 170 5.29 -2.84 -16.78
N ILE A 171 5.82 -3.76 -15.96
CA ILE A 171 5.64 -3.74 -14.50
C ILE A 171 6.19 -2.43 -13.91
N ALA A 172 7.38 -2.01 -14.32
CA ALA A 172 7.99 -0.76 -13.85
C ALA A 172 7.16 0.47 -14.25
N ALA A 173 6.64 0.50 -15.48
CA ALA A 173 5.79 1.59 -15.97
C ALA A 173 4.46 1.66 -15.21
N PHE A 174 3.75 0.53 -15.08
CA PHE A 174 2.51 0.46 -14.31
C PHE A 174 2.72 0.82 -12.85
N SER A 175 3.82 0.37 -12.25
CA SER A 175 4.15 0.68 -10.88
C SER A 175 4.41 2.18 -10.70
N ARG A 176 5.18 2.83 -11.58
CA ARG A 176 5.35 4.29 -11.53
C ARG A 176 4.04 5.06 -11.61
N ILE A 177 3.11 4.62 -12.45
CA ILE A 177 1.79 5.26 -12.57
C ILE A 177 0.98 5.06 -11.28
N ALA A 178 0.90 3.83 -10.79
CA ALA A 178 0.15 3.50 -9.58
C ALA A 178 0.72 4.23 -8.36
N TYR A 179 2.03 4.09 -8.09
CA TYR A 179 2.68 4.72 -6.94
C TYR A 179 2.74 6.25 -7.08
N GLY A 180 2.84 6.80 -8.29
CA GLY A 180 2.86 8.24 -8.52
C GLY A 180 1.60 8.94 -8.01
N GLN A 181 0.42 8.39 -8.34
CA GLN A 181 -0.87 8.95 -7.90
C GLN A 181 -1.04 8.89 -6.38
N TYR A 182 -0.65 7.77 -5.75
CA TYR A 182 -0.75 7.63 -4.30
C TYR A 182 0.28 8.49 -3.56
N ASN A 183 1.50 8.62 -4.09
CA ASN A 183 2.53 9.47 -3.52
C ASN A 183 2.11 10.94 -3.53
N GLN A 184 1.44 11.39 -4.58
CA GLN A 184 0.91 12.76 -4.65
C GLN A 184 -0.15 13.01 -3.56
N LYS A 185 -1.15 12.11 -3.43
CA LYS A 185 -2.15 12.19 -2.35
C LYS A 185 -1.54 12.19 -0.95
N LEU A 186 -0.53 11.34 -0.72
CA LEU A 186 0.16 11.24 0.57
C LEU A 186 1.09 12.44 0.83
N LYS A 187 1.56 13.16 -0.21
CA LYS A 187 2.28 14.43 -0.08
C LYS A 187 1.35 15.59 0.27
N GLU A 188 0.18 15.64 -0.34
CA GLU A 188 -0.84 16.65 -0.02
C GLU A 188 -1.30 16.54 1.45
N ALA A 189 -1.52 15.32 1.93
CA ALA A 189 -1.86 15.07 3.33
C ALA A 189 -0.75 15.49 4.32
N GLU A 190 0.53 15.32 3.95
CA GLU A 190 1.67 15.77 4.76
C GLU A 190 1.79 17.30 4.78
N ALA A 191 1.62 17.95 3.63
CA ALA A 191 1.66 19.41 3.54
C ALA A 191 0.60 20.05 4.44
N GLN A 192 -0.61 19.48 4.46
CA GLN A 192 -1.69 19.92 5.36
C GLN A 192 -1.35 19.72 6.84
N LEU A 193 -0.69 18.60 7.20
CA LEU A 193 -0.24 18.37 8.58
C LEU A 193 0.80 19.42 9.02
N ASN A 194 1.77 19.75 8.17
CA ASN A 194 2.78 20.76 8.49
C ASN A 194 2.15 22.13 8.72
N THR A 195 1.16 22.51 7.92
CA THR A 195 0.39 23.74 8.14
C THR A 195 -0.33 23.72 9.49
N ILE A 196 -1.00 22.63 9.86
CA ILE A 196 -1.70 22.51 11.15
C ILE A 196 -0.71 22.61 12.32
N LEU A 197 0.45 21.96 12.22
CA LEU A 197 1.50 22.00 13.24
C LEU A 197 2.14 23.38 13.42
N GLU A 198 2.16 24.21 12.37
CA GLU A 198 2.60 25.61 12.46
C GLU A 198 1.60 26.49 13.22
N PHE A 199 0.31 26.18 13.17
CA PHE A 199 -0.75 26.89 13.92
C PHE A 199 -0.95 26.40 15.36
N GLU A 200 -0.44 25.21 15.71
CA GLU A 200 -0.45 24.66 17.07
C GLU A 200 0.71 25.20 17.96
N LYS A 201 1.63 25.99 17.39
CA LYS A 201 2.70 26.70 18.12
C LYS A 201 2.25 28.07 18.61
#